data_AF-V4LDS7-F1
#
_entry.id   AF-V4LDS7-F1
#
_cell.length_a   1.000
_cell.length_b   1.000
_cell.length_c   1.000
_cell.angle_alpha   90.00
_cell.angle_beta   90.00
_cell.angle_gamma   90.00
#
_symmetry.space_group_name_H-M   'P 1'
#
loop_
_entity.id
_entity.type
_entity.pdbx_description
1 polymer ?
#
loop_
_entity_poly.entity_id
_entity_poly.type
_entity_poly.pdbx_seq_one_letter_code
_entity_poly.pdbx_strand_id
1 'polypeptide(L)'
;MNTPYPKRPCYDVTSSIQNPNSQSVAPDFNQSNFDSTISSLLLLPDSPSTSIGCSFDQALGRVISSASCDDSVQDRLIDHTRKLTSLLHESINRFSRKRATLYNSKSWPLPYELTIKVFSMLDTKALVQAAGCCSMFGNYSMDPLCYSHIDLSMDIKSFKDEIVFTMIRRAGKELRSLKLGSVASQVIPRLTRLVLPGQLSSQHIPLFTRSCLPRLRRLHFYRLDCTYTKLLEIVMSVCPNLTELKMVNIDKKPMLQQLSKSPNVNHDKVMRLYLSKLAVIGVSSFKALVTACPNLTSLTLLGFNLMEEAARDLALGFPKLNYMNLSGTPGISGQFLSDLGNSGRENRPLKTLILRNCPSLKNEYIMQLLISLITGDFRFLRHI
;
A
#
# COMPACT_ATOMS: atom_id res chain seq x y z
N MET A 1 -44.55 -14.61 11.28
CA MET A 1 -44.69 -13.14 11.43
C MET A 1 -43.33 -12.60 11.84
N ASN A 2 -42.55 -12.08 10.89
CA ASN A 2 -41.16 -11.67 11.10
C ASN A 2 -41.12 -10.15 11.31
N THR A 3 -40.65 -9.76 12.49
CA THR A 3 -40.35 -8.37 12.86
C THR A 3 -39.22 -7.81 11.98
N PRO A 4 -39.34 -6.58 11.43
CA PRO A 4 -38.28 -5.99 10.63
C PRO A 4 -37.15 -5.48 11.54
N TYR A 5 -35.92 -5.84 11.20
CA TYR A 5 -34.70 -5.34 11.84
C TYR A 5 -34.64 -3.80 11.83
N PRO A 6 -34.14 -3.17 12.91
CA PRO A 6 -34.06 -1.72 12.98
C PRO A 6 -33.02 -1.20 11.98
N LYS A 7 -33.45 -0.26 11.12
CA LYS A 7 -32.56 0.54 10.27
C LYS A 7 -31.53 1.23 11.16
N ARG A 8 -30.24 0.97 10.91
CA ARG A 8 -29.16 1.72 11.57
C ARG A 8 -29.28 3.21 11.20
N PRO A 9 -29.03 4.14 12.13
CA PRO A 9 -29.09 5.56 11.84
C PRO A 9 -28.09 5.91 10.74
N CYS A 10 -28.57 6.64 9.74
CA CYS A 10 -27.72 7.34 8.80
C CYS A 10 -26.93 8.35 9.62
N TYR A 11 -25.61 8.17 9.75
CA TYR A 11 -24.76 9.18 10.34
C TYR A 11 -24.77 10.38 9.39
N ASP A 12 -25.64 11.34 9.65
CA ASP A 12 -25.48 12.70 9.18
C ASP A 12 -24.18 13.22 9.79
N VAL A 13 -23.10 13.15 9.01
CA VAL A 13 -21.87 13.87 9.32
C VAL A 13 -22.12 15.34 8.98
N THR A 14 -22.91 16.01 9.81
CA THR A 14 -22.71 17.44 10.08
C THR A 14 -21.44 17.53 10.92
N SER A 15 -20.28 17.37 10.28
CA SER A 15 -19.02 17.78 10.89
C SER A 15 -19.08 19.29 11.06
N SER A 16 -19.30 19.74 12.29
CA SER A 16 -18.98 21.10 12.72
C SER A 16 -17.46 21.26 12.58
N ILE A 17 -17.02 21.72 11.42
CA ILE A 17 -15.66 22.22 11.25
C ILE A 17 -15.62 23.54 12.02
N GLN A 18 -15.14 23.50 13.26
CA GLN A 18 -14.67 24.70 13.95
C GLN A 18 -13.48 25.23 13.14
N ASN A 19 -13.74 26.29 12.37
CA ASN A 19 -12.72 27.05 11.67
C ASN A 19 -11.92 27.85 12.73
N PRO A 20 -10.58 27.76 12.82
CA PRO A 20 -9.80 28.55 13.76
C PRO A 20 -9.63 30.04 13.37
N ASN A 21 -10.39 30.53 12.40
CA ASN A 21 -10.35 31.93 11.97
C ASN A 21 -11.73 32.56 12.15
N SER A 22 -12.07 32.89 13.39
CA SER A 22 -13.12 33.86 13.69
C SER A 22 -12.63 35.26 13.29
N GLN A 23 -12.70 35.58 11.99
CA GLN A 23 -12.74 36.97 11.57
C GLN A 23 -14.12 37.53 11.92
N SER A 24 -14.13 38.66 12.62
CA SER A 24 -15.32 39.34 13.10
C SER A 24 -16.36 39.49 11.99
N VAL A 25 -17.55 38.93 12.19
CA VAL A 25 -18.74 39.23 11.40
C VAL A 25 -18.96 40.75 11.48
N ALA A 26 -18.98 41.42 10.32
CA ALA A 26 -19.32 42.84 10.24
C ALA A 26 -20.73 43.06 10.81
N PRO A 27 -21.03 44.17 11.51
CA PRO A 27 -22.23 44.30 12.34
C PRO A 27 -23.59 44.22 11.62
N ASP A 28 -23.63 44.25 10.28
CA ASP A 28 -24.86 44.37 9.49
C ASP A 28 -25.09 43.26 8.44
N PHE A 29 -24.38 42.12 8.52
CA PHE A 29 -24.61 41.03 7.55
C PHE A 29 -25.91 40.25 7.86
N ASN A 30 -27.01 40.67 7.24
CA ASN A 30 -28.29 39.97 7.34
C ASN A 30 -28.35 38.79 6.35
N GLN A 31 -27.98 37.60 6.83
CA GLN A 31 -27.99 36.34 6.06
C GLN A 31 -29.32 36.07 5.34
N SER A 32 -30.46 36.42 5.96
CA SER A 32 -31.79 36.18 5.39
C SER A 32 -32.07 36.97 4.11
N ASN A 33 -31.60 38.22 4.03
CA ASN A 33 -31.74 39.06 2.84
C ASN A 33 -30.85 38.58 1.70
N PHE A 34 -29.65 38.10 2.04
CA PHE A 34 -28.73 37.51 1.08
C PHE A 34 -29.31 36.24 0.45
N ASP A 35 -29.85 35.33 1.28
CA ASP A 35 -30.45 34.08 0.81
C ASP A 35 -31.68 34.32 -0.10
N SER A 36 -32.51 35.33 0.23
CA SER A 36 -33.64 35.75 -0.61
C SER A 36 -33.19 36.31 -1.97
N THR A 37 -32.13 37.11 -1.98
CA THR A 37 -31.56 37.69 -3.21
C THR A 37 -31.01 36.60 -4.13
N ILE A 38 -30.26 35.65 -3.56
CA ILE A 38 -29.73 34.49 -4.32
C ILE A 38 -30.88 33.61 -4.85
N SER A 39 -31.92 33.38 -4.05
CA SER A 39 -33.09 32.59 -4.48
C SER A 39 -33.81 33.24 -5.66
N SER A 40 -33.98 34.57 -5.61
CA SER A 40 -34.60 35.33 -6.70
C SER A 40 -33.78 35.27 -7.98
N LEU A 41 -32.44 35.37 -7.86
CA LEU A 41 -31.51 35.23 -8.98
C LEU A 41 -31.59 33.84 -9.63
N LEU A 42 -31.66 32.76 -8.83
CA LEU A 42 -31.71 31.38 -9.32
C LEU A 42 -33.07 31.01 -9.94
N LEU A 43 -34.13 31.73 -9.61
CA LEU A 43 -35.49 31.53 -10.13
C LEU A 43 -35.81 32.42 -11.34
N LEU A 44 -34.82 33.17 -11.86
CA LEU A 44 -35.00 33.96 -13.08
C LEU A 44 -35.42 33.05 -14.25
N PRO A 45 -36.43 33.44 -15.04
CA PRO A 45 -36.87 32.66 -16.19
C PRO A 45 -35.79 32.60 -17.27
N ASP A 46 -35.78 31.52 -18.04
CA ASP A 46 -34.90 31.30 -19.20
C ASP A 46 -35.15 32.37 -20.27
N SER A 47 -34.51 33.54 -20.12
CA SER A 47 -34.48 34.61 -21.11
C SER A 47 -33.24 34.42 -21.99
N PRO A 48 -33.21 34.94 -23.24
CA PRO A 48 -32.03 34.82 -24.08
C PRO A 48 -30.78 35.32 -23.35
N SER A 49 -29.72 34.50 -23.36
CA SER A 49 -28.49 34.71 -22.58
C SER A 49 -27.85 36.08 -22.79
N THR A 50 -28.04 36.68 -23.98
CA THR A 50 -27.58 38.02 -24.34
C THR A 50 -28.31 39.13 -23.57
N SER A 51 -29.61 38.99 -23.33
CA SER A 51 -30.42 40.00 -22.62
C SER A 51 -30.12 40.05 -21.12
N ILE A 52 -29.91 38.88 -20.50
CA ILE A 52 -29.50 38.77 -19.11
C ILE A 52 -28.07 39.29 -18.92
N GLY A 53 -27.15 38.96 -19.85
CA GLY A 53 -25.77 39.45 -19.82
C GLY A 53 -25.70 40.98 -19.81
N CYS A 54 -26.38 41.64 -20.75
CA CYS A 54 -26.42 43.11 -20.80
C CYS A 54 -27.03 43.73 -19.52
N SER A 55 -27.99 43.05 -18.89
CA SER A 55 -28.60 43.52 -17.64
C SER A 55 -27.62 43.45 -16.47
N PHE A 56 -26.81 42.37 -16.39
CA PHE A 56 -25.74 42.27 -15.39
C PHE A 56 -24.66 43.33 -15.59
N ASP A 57 -24.22 43.57 -16.83
CA ASP A 57 -23.20 44.59 -17.14
C ASP A 57 -23.67 45.98 -16.74
N GLN A 58 -24.93 46.32 -17.05
CA GLN A 58 -25.53 47.60 -16.65
C GLN A 58 -25.64 47.73 -15.13
N ALA A 59 -26.08 46.69 -14.43
CA ALA A 59 -26.21 46.72 -12.97
C ALA A 59 -24.85 46.84 -12.27
N LEU A 60 -23.86 46.05 -12.71
CA LEU A 60 -22.51 46.10 -12.18
C LEU A 60 -21.84 47.45 -12.46
N GLY A 61 -21.98 47.97 -13.68
CA GLY A 61 -21.48 49.28 -14.06
C GLY A 61 -22.05 50.40 -13.19
N ARG A 62 -23.37 50.39 -12.94
CA ARG A 62 -24.01 51.37 -12.04
C ARG A 62 -23.47 51.28 -10.61
N VAL A 63 -23.30 50.07 -10.07
CA VAL A 63 -22.77 49.87 -8.70
C VAL A 63 -21.34 50.39 -8.60
N ILE A 64 -20.48 50.06 -9.57
CA ILE A 64 -19.08 50.51 -9.59
C ILE A 64 -19.01 52.04 -9.68
N SER A 65 -19.76 52.65 -10.60
CA SER A 65 -19.78 54.11 -10.77
C SER A 65 -20.39 54.85 -9.57
N SER A 66 -21.31 54.21 -8.82
CA SER A 66 -21.94 54.82 -7.64
C SER A 66 -21.12 54.72 -6.35
N ALA A 67 -20.13 53.81 -6.29
CA ALA A 67 -19.45 53.48 -5.04
C ALA A 67 -18.29 54.42 -4.69
N SER A 68 -17.53 54.91 -5.67
CA SER A 68 -16.43 55.88 -5.48
C SER A 68 -15.87 56.38 -6.82
N CYS A 69 -15.29 57.59 -6.83
CA CYS A 69 -14.46 58.10 -7.95
C CYS A 69 -13.00 57.59 -7.90
N ASP A 70 -12.63 56.85 -6.86
CA ASP A 70 -11.28 56.25 -6.70
C ASP A 70 -11.21 54.88 -7.37
N ASP A 71 -10.37 54.78 -8.41
CA ASP A 71 -10.13 53.55 -9.18
C ASP A 71 -9.73 52.35 -8.28
N SER A 72 -9.01 52.61 -7.18
CA SER A 72 -8.56 51.55 -6.27
C SER A 72 -9.71 50.91 -5.47
N VAL A 73 -10.79 51.66 -5.22
CA VAL A 73 -12.01 51.16 -4.56
C VAL A 73 -12.86 50.39 -5.57
N GLN A 74 -12.93 50.85 -6.81
CA GLN A 74 -13.62 50.17 -7.90
C GLN A 74 -13.00 48.79 -8.18
N ASP A 75 -11.66 48.70 -8.25
CA ASP A 75 -10.94 47.44 -8.44
C ASP A 75 -11.24 46.43 -7.32
N ARG A 76 -11.27 46.89 -6.06
CA ARG A 76 -11.62 46.03 -4.91
C ARG A 76 -13.05 45.49 -5.00
N LEU A 77 -14.01 46.30 -5.49
CA LEU A 77 -15.39 45.86 -5.69
C LEU A 77 -15.50 44.83 -6.81
N ILE A 78 -14.74 45.01 -7.90
CA ILE A 78 -14.67 44.04 -8.99
C ILE A 78 -14.07 42.71 -8.49
N ASP A 79 -12.96 42.76 -7.75
CA ASP A 79 -12.33 41.58 -7.17
C ASP A 79 -13.24 40.84 -6.19
N HIS A 80 -13.94 41.59 -5.33
CA HIS A 80 -14.91 41.04 -4.41
C HIS A 80 -16.08 40.37 -5.13
N THR A 81 -16.63 41.01 -6.16
CA THR A 81 -17.71 40.46 -6.99
C THR A 81 -17.25 39.21 -7.71
N ARG A 82 -16.03 39.21 -8.29
CA ARG A 82 -15.43 38.03 -8.94
C ARG A 82 -15.30 36.87 -7.96
N LYS A 83 -14.85 37.14 -6.73
CA LYS A 83 -14.78 36.14 -5.66
C LYS A 83 -16.16 35.58 -5.32
N LEU A 84 -17.18 36.42 -5.16
CA LEU A 84 -18.55 35.98 -4.87
C LEU A 84 -19.12 35.09 -6.00
N THR A 85 -18.97 35.52 -7.25
CA THR A 85 -19.43 34.74 -8.42
C THR A 85 -18.70 33.39 -8.52
N SER A 86 -17.39 33.35 -8.24
CA SER A 86 -16.66 32.08 -8.21
C SER A 86 -17.15 31.11 -7.12
N LEU A 87 -17.53 31.63 -5.95
CA LEU A 87 -18.11 30.82 -4.87
C LEU A 87 -19.49 30.28 -5.24
N LEU A 88 -20.33 31.09 -5.89
CA LEU A 88 -21.63 30.67 -6.39
C LEU A 88 -21.48 29.60 -7.48
N HIS A 89 -20.58 29.82 -8.44
CA HIS A 89 -20.27 28.87 -9.50
C HIS A 89 -19.79 27.51 -8.94
N GLU A 90 -18.86 27.53 -7.98
CA GLU A 90 -18.40 26.30 -7.32
C GLU A 90 -19.52 25.60 -6.53
N SER A 91 -20.45 26.36 -5.94
CA SER A 91 -21.63 25.83 -5.27
C SER A 91 -22.56 25.12 -6.25
N ILE A 92 -22.85 25.74 -7.41
CA ILE A 92 -23.65 25.13 -8.48
C ILE A 92 -22.99 23.83 -8.97
N ASN A 93 -21.68 23.86 -9.24
CA ASN A 93 -20.94 22.66 -9.64
C ASN A 93 -21.01 21.55 -8.57
N ARG A 94 -20.91 21.90 -7.28
CA ARG A 94 -21.08 20.96 -6.17
C ARG A 94 -22.48 20.34 -6.14
N PHE A 95 -23.53 21.12 -6.35
CA PHE A 95 -24.90 20.61 -6.42
C PHE A 95 -25.14 19.73 -7.65
N SER A 96 -24.58 20.09 -8.81
CA SER A 96 -24.60 19.25 -10.01
C SER A 96 -23.95 17.89 -9.75
N ARG A 97 -22.75 17.86 -9.15
CA ARG A 97 -22.07 16.62 -8.74
C ARG A 97 -22.90 15.80 -7.74
N LYS A 98 -23.56 16.44 -6.75
CA LYS A 98 -24.46 15.75 -5.80
C LYS A 98 -25.64 15.10 -6.52
N ARG A 99 -26.28 15.80 -7.45
CA ARG A 99 -27.39 15.25 -8.27
C ARG A 99 -26.93 14.07 -9.12
N ALA A 100 -25.78 14.18 -9.79
CA ALA A 100 -25.21 13.08 -10.57
C ALA A 100 -24.87 11.87 -9.69
N THR A 101 -24.35 12.09 -8.47
CA THR A 101 -24.09 11.02 -7.49
C THR A 101 -25.37 10.26 -7.14
N LEU A 102 -26.46 10.98 -6.87
CA LEU A 102 -27.75 10.39 -6.52
C LEU A 102 -28.31 9.58 -7.69
N TYR A 103 -28.21 10.10 -8.92
CA TYR A 103 -28.60 9.38 -10.12
C TYR A 103 -27.78 8.09 -10.27
N ASN A 104 -26.46 8.18 -10.19
CA ASN A 104 -25.57 7.03 -10.28
C ASN A 104 -25.89 5.98 -9.22
N SER A 105 -26.18 6.38 -7.98
CA SER A 105 -26.54 5.44 -6.91
C SER A 105 -27.87 4.70 -7.15
N LYS A 106 -28.79 5.28 -7.92
CA LYS A 106 -30.06 4.64 -8.30
C LYS A 106 -29.88 3.70 -9.49
N SER A 107 -29.04 4.08 -10.44
CA SER A 107 -28.78 3.31 -11.66
C SER A 107 -27.75 2.20 -11.46
N TRP A 108 -26.91 2.31 -10.43
CA TRP A 108 -25.88 1.31 -10.14
C TRP A 108 -26.50 0.04 -9.58
N PRO A 109 -26.34 -1.12 -10.25
CA PRO A 109 -27.07 -2.33 -9.90
C PRO A 109 -26.53 -3.03 -8.65
N LEU A 110 -25.29 -2.71 -8.23
CA LEU A 110 -24.67 -3.38 -7.09
C LEU A 110 -24.90 -2.60 -5.80
N PRO A 111 -25.27 -3.27 -4.70
CA PRO A 111 -25.26 -2.66 -3.38
C PRO A 111 -23.83 -2.25 -2.99
N TYR A 112 -23.74 -1.38 -1.99
CA TYR A 112 -22.47 -0.85 -1.48
C TYR A 112 -21.46 -1.97 -1.18
N GLU A 113 -21.85 -2.99 -0.42
CA GLU A 113 -20.95 -4.08 0.00
C GLU A 113 -20.36 -4.86 -1.18
N LEU A 114 -21.17 -5.17 -2.20
CA LEU A 114 -20.70 -5.86 -3.40
C LEU A 114 -19.80 -4.95 -4.25
N THR A 115 -20.08 -3.65 -4.28
CA THR A 115 -19.23 -2.68 -4.98
C THR A 115 -17.85 -2.58 -4.31
N ILE A 116 -17.80 -2.49 -2.98
CA ILE A 116 -16.54 -2.52 -2.22
C ILE A 116 -15.80 -3.85 -2.46
N LYS A 117 -16.53 -4.97 -2.51
CA LYS A 117 -15.92 -6.27 -2.80
C LYS A 117 -15.27 -6.29 -4.19
N VAL A 118 -15.95 -5.78 -5.22
CA VAL A 118 -15.38 -5.64 -6.57
C VAL A 118 -14.17 -4.72 -6.54
N PHE A 119 -14.26 -3.56 -5.88
CA PHE A 119 -13.17 -2.58 -5.80
C PHE A 119 -11.93 -3.15 -5.09
N SER A 120 -12.13 -4.00 -4.07
CA SER A 120 -11.03 -4.71 -3.38
C SER A 120 -10.28 -5.72 -4.24
N MET A 121 -10.82 -6.06 -5.42
CA MET A 121 -10.19 -6.94 -6.40
C MET A 121 -9.48 -6.17 -7.52
N LEU A 122 -9.64 -4.85 -7.59
CA LEU A 122 -8.95 -4.00 -8.56
C LEU A 122 -7.48 -3.83 -8.17
N ASP A 123 -6.61 -3.73 -9.17
CA ASP A 123 -5.25 -3.28 -8.92
C ASP A 123 -5.22 -1.78 -8.54
N THR A 124 -4.09 -1.31 -8.03
CA THR A 124 -3.96 0.06 -7.54
C THR A 124 -4.22 1.10 -8.64
N LYS A 125 -3.90 0.82 -9.91
CA LYS A 125 -4.14 1.74 -11.03
C LYS A 125 -5.62 1.79 -11.38
N ALA A 126 -6.26 0.64 -11.51
CA ALA A 126 -7.68 0.49 -11.81
C ALA A 126 -8.55 1.09 -10.69
N LEU A 127 -8.15 0.93 -9.42
CA LEU A 127 -8.86 1.56 -8.30
C LEU A 127 -8.81 3.09 -8.37
N VAL A 128 -7.65 3.67 -8.68
CA VAL A 128 -7.50 5.12 -8.85
C VAL A 128 -8.32 5.63 -10.05
N GLN A 129 -8.35 4.87 -11.14
CA GLN A 129 -9.20 5.20 -12.30
C GLN A 129 -10.69 5.14 -11.96
N ALA A 130 -11.14 4.06 -11.29
CA ALA A 130 -12.51 3.93 -10.83
C ALA A 130 -12.93 5.07 -9.90
N ALA A 131 -12.06 5.46 -8.96
CA ALA A 131 -12.27 6.60 -8.08
C ALA A 131 -12.46 7.93 -8.85
N GLY A 132 -11.83 8.06 -10.01
CA GLY A 132 -11.93 9.23 -10.88
C GLY A 132 -13.15 9.26 -11.80
N CYS A 133 -13.87 8.14 -11.99
CA CYS A 133 -15.00 8.07 -12.91
C CYS A 133 -16.21 8.90 -12.47
N CYS A 134 -16.55 8.87 -11.18
CA CYS A 134 -17.62 9.68 -10.61
C CYS A 134 -17.46 9.80 -9.09
N SER A 135 -18.12 10.78 -8.49
CA SER A 135 -18.11 11.01 -7.04
C SER A 135 -18.61 9.82 -6.21
N MET A 136 -19.57 9.04 -6.73
CA MET A 136 -20.05 7.82 -6.05
C MET A 136 -18.92 6.80 -5.91
N PHE A 137 -18.22 6.50 -7.01
CA PHE A 137 -17.05 5.61 -6.98
C PHE A 137 -15.89 6.20 -6.21
N GLY A 138 -15.67 7.52 -6.30
CA GLY A 138 -14.72 8.22 -5.46
C GLY A 138 -14.96 7.95 -3.98
N ASN A 139 -16.21 8.07 -3.52
CA ASN A 139 -16.59 7.77 -2.13
C ASN A 139 -16.40 6.30 -1.78
N TYR A 140 -16.80 5.37 -2.66
CA TYR A 140 -16.67 3.93 -2.41
C TYR A 140 -15.20 3.48 -2.37
N SER A 141 -14.35 4.04 -3.24
CA SER A 141 -12.93 3.73 -3.29
C SER A 141 -12.17 4.09 -2.01
N MET A 142 -12.73 4.95 -1.15
CA MET A 142 -12.15 5.32 0.14
C MET A 142 -12.29 4.24 1.21
N ASP A 143 -13.08 3.19 0.96
CA ASP A 143 -13.22 2.08 1.91
C ASP A 143 -11.87 1.37 2.13
N PRO A 144 -11.46 1.09 3.37
CA PRO A 144 -10.20 0.42 3.68
C PRO A 144 -9.97 -0.91 2.97
N LEU A 145 -11.03 -1.69 2.69
CA LEU A 145 -10.94 -2.97 2.01
C LEU A 145 -10.43 -2.83 0.57
N CYS A 146 -10.73 -1.69 -0.08
CA CYS A 146 -10.23 -1.38 -1.42
C CYS A 146 -8.69 -1.31 -1.46
N TYR A 147 -8.06 -0.99 -0.32
CA TYR A 147 -6.61 -0.89 -0.18
C TYR A 147 -5.99 -2.11 0.52
N SER A 148 -6.70 -3.23 0.61
CA SER A 148 -6.16 -4.45 1.24
C SER A 148 -4.94 -5.04 0.51
N HIS A 149 -4.80 -4.72 -0.78
CA HIS A 149 -3.71 -5.16 -1.64
C HIS A 149 -3.15 -3.96 -2.42
N ILE A 150 -2.01 -3.44 -1.96
CA ILE A 150 -1.36 -2.29 -2.59
C ILE A 150 -0.15 -2.79 -3.39
N ASP A 151 -0.11 -2.44 -4.67
CA ASP A 151 1.01 -2.74 -5.56
C ASP A 151 1.60 -1.45 -6.15
N LEU A 152 2.79 -1.08 -5.66
CA LEU A 152 3.54 0.10 -6.05
C LEU A 152 4.93 -0.32 -6.57
N SER A 153 5.06 -1.49 -7.19
CA SER A 153 6.31 -1.96 -7.78
C SER A 153 6.65 -1.30 -9.13
N MET A 154 5.73 -0.53 -9.71
CA MET A 154 5.87 0.08 -11.04
C MET A 154 6.87 1.25 -11.06
N ASP A 155 7.57 1.37 -12.19
CA ASP A 155 8.69 2.28 -12.48
C ASP A 155 8.27 3.73 -12.74
N ILE A 156 7.35 4.26 -11.92
CA ILE A 156 6.95 5.65 -12.03
C ILE A 156 7.97 6.47 -11.25
N LYS A 157 8.66 7.38 -11.94
CA LYS A 157 9.49 8.46 -11.36
C LYS A 157 8.92 8.86 -10.00
N SER A 158 9.61 8.45 -8.93
CA SER A 158 9.31 8.68 -7.52
C SER A 158 7.85 9.00 -7.21
N PHE A 159 7.04 8.01 -6.85
CA PHE A 159 5.81 8.34 -6.11
C PHE A 159 6.21 9.19 -4.90
N LYS A 160 5.54 10.34 -4.72
CA LYS A 160 5.70 11.13 -3.50
C LYS A 160 5.36 10.22 -2.32
N ASP A 161 6.25 10.16 -1.32
CA ASP A 161 6.06 9.34 -0.10
C ASP A 161 4.68 9.52 0.53
N GLU A 162 4.11 10.73 0.41
CA GLU A 162 2.78 11.09 0.88
C GLU A 162 1.66 10.22 0.28
N ILE A 163 1.77 9.83 -0.99
CA ILE A 163 0.76 9.01 -1.67
C ILE A 163 0.79 7.59 -1.09
N VAL A 164 1.99 7.02 -0.95
CA VAL A 164 2.18 5.68 -0.37
C VAL A 164 1.65 5.64 1.06
N PHE A 165 2.01 6.64 1.87
CA PHE A 165 1.55 6.77 3.25
C PHE A 165 0.04 6.95 3.33
N THR A 166 -0.55 7.75 2.43
CA THR A 166 -2.00 7.94 2.35
C THR A 166 -2.72 6.63 2.03
N MET A 167 -2.22 5.85 1.07
CA MET A 167 -2.80 4.54 0.74
C MET A 167 -2.69 3.55 1.90
N ILE A 168 -1.53 3.49 2.57
CA ILE A 168 -1.34 2.63 3.76
C ILE A 168 -2.27 3.06 4.91
N ARG A 169 -2.43 4.37 5.13
CA ARG A 169 -3.38 4.91 6.13
C ARG A 169 -4.82 4.58 5.80
N ARG A 170 -5.22 4.69 4.53
CA ARG A 170 -6.56 4.31 4.09
C ARG A 170 -6.84 2.83 4.30
N ALA A 171 -5.86 1.97 3.99
CA ALA A 171 -5.96 0.54 4.24
C ALA A 171 -6.10 0.22 5.74
N GLY A 172 -5.34 0.93 6.58
CA GLY A 172 -5.33 0.72 8.02
C GLY A 172 -5.13 -0.75 8.39
N LYS A 173 -6.04 -1.28 9.21
CA LYS A 173 -6.01 -2.69 9.65
C LYS A 173 -6.32 -3.69 8.54
N GLU A 174 -6.88 -3.27 7.40
CA GLU A 174 -7.27 -4.16 6.30
C GLU A 174 -6.14 -4.45 5.32
N LEU A 175 -4.95 -3.85 5.51
CA LEU A 175 -3.79 -4.11 4.67
C LEU A 175 -3.30 -5.56 4.84
N ARG A 176 -3.33 -6.34 3.76
CA ARG A 176 -2.94 -7.76 3.70
C ARG A 176 -1.72 -8.00 2.83
N SER A 177 -1.54 -7.19 1.79
CA SER A 177 -0.41 -7.29 0.85
C SER A 177 0.11 -5.92 0.50
N LEU A 178 1.42 -5.74 0.58
CA LEU A 178 2.10 -4.51 0.20
C LEU A 178 3.29 -4.84 -0.69
N LYS A 179 3.33 -4.28 -1.90
CA LYS A 179 4.50 -4.35 -2.78
C LYS A 179 5.04 -2.94 -3.02
N LEU A 180 6.33 -2.77 -2.82
CA LEU A 180 7.01 -1.48 -2.93
C LEU A 180 8.21 -1.59 -3.86
N GLY A 181 8.36 -0.63 -4.77
CA GLY A 181 9.56 -0.42 -5.58
C GLY A 181 10.61 0.45 -4.86
N SER A 182 11.29 1.33 -5.62
CA SER A 182 12.35 2.24 -5.15
C SER A 182 11.96 3.11 -3.92
N VAL A 183 10.67 3.38 -3.74
CA VAL A 183 10.12 4.21 -2.63
C VAL A 183 10.22 3.51 -1.26
N ALA A 184 10.52 2.22 -1.24
CA ALA A 184 10.57 1.43 0.00
C ALA A 184 11.62 1.94 1.02
N SER A 185 12.75 2.50 0.57
CA SER A 185 13.82 2.98 1.47
C SER A 185 13.36 4.13 2.38
N GLN A 186 12.47 5.00 1.88
CA GLN A 186 11.89 6.14 2.61
C GLN A 186 10.70 5.72 3.48
N VAL A 187 9.89 4.77 2.98
CA VAL A 187 8.62 4.39 3.61
C VAL A 187 8.86 3.56 4.86
N ILE A 188 9.81 2.62 4.86
CA ILE A 188 10.01 1.68 5.97
C ILE A 188 10.34 2.36 7.32
N PRO A 189 11.27 3.35 7.39
CA PRO A 189 11.51 4.08 8.63
C PRO A 189 10.30 4.91 9.11
N ARG A 190 9.35 5.21 8.22
CA ARG A 190 8.11 5.94 8.55
C ARG A 190 6.97 5.00 8.89
N LEU A 191 7.02 3.72 8.50
CA LEU A 191 6.06 2.68 8.92
C LEU A 191 6.06 2.49 10.45
N THR A 192 7.21 2.65 11.10
CA THR A 192 7.30 2.64 12.57
C THR A 192 6.58 3.84 13.20
N ARG A 193 6.45 4.96 12.47
CA ARG A 193 5.75 6.18 12.91
C ARG A 193 4.26 6.21 12.53
N LEU A 194 3.78 5.25 11.74
CA LEU A 194 2.42 5.25 11.18
C LEU A 194 1.30 4.94 12.18
N VAL A 195 1.64 4.63 13.44
CA VAL A 195 0.67 4.30 14.48
C VAL A 195 0.78 5.26 15.65
N LEU A 196 0.13 6.41 15.48
CA LEU A 196 -0.54 7.13 16.56
C LEU A 196 -1.85 7.69 15.99
N PRO A 197 -3.03 7.18 16.40
CA PRO A 197 -4.25 7.94 16.27
C PRO A 197 -4.25 8.98 17.39
N GLY A 198 -3.92 10.22 17.05
CA GLY A 198 -4.09 11.36 17.93
C GLY A 198 -2.80 11.93 18.53
N GLN A 199 -2.64 13.23 18.29
CA GLN A 199 -1.88 14.24 19.03
C GLN A 199 -0.35 14.37 18.86
N LEU A 200 -0.02 15.58 18.40
CA LEU A 200 1.15 16.38 18.79
C LEU A 200 1.45 16.26 20.29
N SER A 201 2.74 16.21 20.62
CA SER A 201 3.38 16.79 21.82
C SER A 201 4.33 15.82 22.54
N SER A 202 5.54 16.32 22.73
CA SER A 202 6.48 16.04 23.82
C SER A 202 6.94 14.59 24.10
N GLN A 203 8.23 14.40 23.83
CA GLN A 203 9.26 13.74 24.66
C GLN A 203 9.01 12.30 25.18
N HIS A 204 9.92 11.43 24.75
CA HIS A 204 10.32 10.16 25.38
C HIS A 204 9.24 9.09 25.60
N ILE A 205 9.08 8.19 24.62
CA ILE A 205 8.55 6.84 24.86
C ILE A 205 9.41 5.81 24.09
N PRO A 206 9.79 4.66 24.67
CA PRO A 206 10.81 3.77 24.11
C PRO A 206 10.35 3.04 22.83
N LEU A 207 11.29 2.92 21.90
CA LEU A 207 11.19 2.38 20.55
C LEU A 207 11.06 0.84 20.49
N PHE A 208 10.16 0.20 21.22
CA PHE A 208 9.88 -1.23 20.96
C PHE A 208 8.40 -1.56 21.21
N THR A 209 7.78 -2.21 20.22
CA THR A 209 6.50 -2.94 20.28
C THR A 209 5.18 -2.14 20.22
N ARG A 210 4.86 -1.57 19.06
CA ARG A 210 3.45 -1.58 18.58
C ARG A 210 3.44 -2.05 17.13
N SER A 211 2.87 -3.23 16.90
CA SER A 211 2.74 -3.83 15.57
C SER A 211 1.78 -2.98 14.73
N CYS A 212 2.31 -2.27 13.73
CA CYS A 212 1.49 -1.32 12.98
C CYS A 212 0.58 -1.97 11.94
N LEU A 213 0.95 -3.16 11.46
CA LEU A 213 0.29 -3.82 10.35
C LEU A 213 -0.12 -5.26 10.73
N PRO A 214 -1.11 -5.41 11.64
CA PRO A 214 -1.43 -6.70 12.27
C PRO A 214 -2.03 -7.72 11.29
N ARG A 215 -2.57 -7.30 10.14
CA ARG A 215 -3.14 -8.23 9.14
C ARG A 215 -2.26 -8.41 7.90
N LEU A 216 -1.09 -7.77 7.85
CA LEU A 216 -0.19 -7.88 6.72
C LEU A 216 0.40 -9.29 6.66
N ARG A 217 0.18 -9.98 5.54
CA ARG A 217 0.63 -11.34 5.29
C ARG A 217 1.71 -11.42 4.21
N ARG A 218 1.71 -10.48 3.28
CA ARG A 218 2.64 -10.43 2.15
C ARG A 218 3.32 -9.08 2.06
N LEU A 219 4.65 -9.07 2.00
CA LEU A 219 5.44 -7.86 1.85
C LEU A 219 6.53 -8.09 0.81
N HIS A 220 6.50 -7.32 -0.27
CA HIS A 220 7.46 -7.42 -1.35
C HIS A 220 8.20 -6.10 -1.53
N PHE A 221 9.52 -6.20 -1.66
CA PHE A 221 10.40 -5.09 -1.95
C PHE A 221 11.16 -5.34 -3.24
N TYR A 222 11.16 -4.35 -4.12
CA TYR A 222 11.86 -4.36 -5.40
C TYR A 222 12.78 -3.16 -5.47
N ARG A 223 14.04 -3.37 -5.85
CA ARG A 223 15.04 -2.31 -6.06
C ARG A 223 15.21 -1.44 -4.82
N LEU A 224 15.61 -2.10 -3.73
CA LEU A 224 15.90 -1.40 -2.48
C LEU A 224 17.28 -0.74 -2.57
N ASP A 225 17.28 0.58 -2.76
CA ASP A 225 18.44 1.43 -2.47
C ASP A 225 18.55 1.64 -0.95
N CYS A 226 18.59 0.55 -0.17
CA CYS A 226 18.62 0.65 1.28
C CYS A 226 20.06 0.64 1.82
N THR A 227 20.45 1.72 2.49
CA THR A 227 21.59 1.76 3.43
C THR A 227 21.24 1.12 4.78
N TYR A 228 19.96 0.79 5.00
CA TYR A 228 19.42 0.35 6.29
C TYR A 228 19.67 -1.14 6.55
N THR A 229 20.71 -1.40 7.35
CA THR A 229 21.10 -2.74 7.80
C THR A 229 20.07 -3.41 8.71
N LYS A 230 19.14 -2.64 9.30
CA LYS A 230 18.07 -3.09 10.22
C LYS A 230 16.69 -3.25 9.58
N LEU A 231 16.60 -3.19 8.24
CA LEU A 231 15.32 -3.22 7.53
C LEU A 231 14.46 -4.44 7.90
N LEU A 232 15.08 -5.62 7.96
CA LEU A 232 14.38 -6.85 8.29
C LEU A 232 13.87 -6.86 9.74
N GLU A 233 14.67 -6.39 10.69
CA GLU A 233 14.27 -6.23 12.09
C GLU A 233 13.05 -5.30 12.23
N ILE A 234 13.07 -4.16 11.54
CA ILE A 234 11.96 -3.21 11.50
C ILE A 234 10.72 -3.87 10.90
N VAL A 235 10.85 -4.49 9.73
CA VAL A 235 9.73 -5.17 9.05
C VAL A 235 9.09 -6.22 9.96
N MET A 236 9.92 -7.02 10.62
CA MET A 236 9.46 -8.12 11.46
C MET A 236 8.82 -7.63 12.77
N SER A 237 9.31 -6.53 13.34
CA SER A 237 8.65 -5.88 14.50
C SER A 237 7.30 -5.25 14.14
N VAL A 238 7.18 -4.71 12.92
CA VAL A 238 5.98 -4.01 12.45
C VAL A 238 4.89 -4.98 11.94
N CYS A 239 5.28 -6.15 11.42
CA CYS A 239 4.40 -7.08 10.70
C CYS A 239 4.41 -8.49 11.35
N PRO A 240 3.77 -8.70 12.53
CA PRO A 240 3.89 -9.94 13.30
C PRO A 240 3.17 -11.15 12.67
N ASN A 241 2.41 -10.96 11.61
CA ASN A 241 1.66 -12.01 10.90
C ASN A 241 2.15 -12.22 9.47
N LEU A 242 3.38 -11.77 9.16
CA LEU A 242 3.96 -11.90 7.84
C LEU A 242 4.20 -13.39 7.50
N THR A 243 3.61 -13.82 6.38
CA THR A 243 3.74 -15.19 5.87
C THR A 243 4.64 -15.30 4.65
N GLU A 244 4.80 -14.20 3.91
CA GLU A 244 5.57 -14.14 2.69
C GLU A 244 6.38 -12.85 2.64
N LEU A 245 7.69 -13.01 2.48
CA LEU A 245 8.62 -11.91 2.29
C LEU A 245 9.38 -12.09 0.97
N LYS A 246 9.33 -11.07 0.13
CA LYS A 246 10.09 -11.04 -1.13
C LYS A 246 10.97 -9.81 -1.16
N MET A 247 12.24 -9.99 -1.46
CA MET A 247 13.20 -8.90 -1.60
C MET A 247 14.03 -9.13 -2.86
N VAL A 248 14.04 -8.16 -3.76
CA VAL A 248 14.73 -8.24 -5.05
C VAL A 248 15.65 -7.04 -5.20
N ASN A 249 16.92 -7.30 -5.57
CA ASN A 249 17.93 -6.27 -5.86
C ASN A 249 18.21 -5.38 -4.63
N ILE A 250 18.81 -5.95 -3.59
CA ILE A 250 19.34 -5.17 -2.45
C ILE A 250 20.86 -5.09 -2.60
N ASP A 251 21.36 -3.88 -2.84
CA ASP A 251 22.76 -3.65 -3.23
C ASP A 251 23.79 -3.75 -2.08
N LYS A 252 23.41 -4.13 -0.84
CA LYS A 252 24.34 -4.07 0.32
C LYS A 252 24.29 -5.29 1.28
N LYS A 253 25.47 -5.65 1.81
CA LYS A 253 25.86 -6.95 2.40
C LYS A 253 25.37 -7.37 3.81
N PRO A 254 24.83 -6.57 4.76
CA PRO A 254 24.72 -7.08 6.14
C PRO A 254 23.32 -7.53 6.59
N MET A 255 22.31 -7.60 5.71
CA MET A 255 20.92 -7.82 6.18
C MET A 255 20.70 -9.20 6.84
N LEU A 256 21.34 -10.27 6.34
CA LEU A 256 21.20 -11.61 6.93
C LEU A 256 22.08 -11.83 8.18
N GLN A 257 23.19 -11.10 8.32
CA GLN A 257 24.03 -11.18 9.53
C GLN A 257 23.34 -10.61 10.78
N GLN A 258 22.28 -9.81 10.63
CA GLN A 258 21.54 -9.26 11.78
C GLN A 258 20.48 -10.23 12.32
N LEU A 259 19.98 -11.16 11.51
CA LEU A 259 19.07 -12.22 11.99
C LEU A 259 19.71 -13.05 13.10
N SER A 260 21.04 -13.22 13.08
CA SER A 260 21.76 -13.98 14.11
C SER A 260 21.88 -13.24 15.44
N LYS A 261 21.77 -11.91 15.42
CA LYS A 261 22.03 -11.03 16.58
C LYS A 261 20.75 -10.64 17.34
N SER A 262 19.58 -11.00 16.84
CA SER A 262 18.30 -10.66 17.46
C SER A 262 17.63 -11.91 18.06
N PRO A 263 17.99 -12.30 19.30
CA PRO A 263 17.52 -13.55 19.92
C PRO A 263 16.02 -13.54 20.27
N ASN A 264 15.33 -12.39 20.14
CA ASN A 264 13.94 -12.22 20.59
C ASN A 264 12.89 -12.23 19.48
N VAL A 265 13.27 -12.45 18.22
CA VAL A 265 12.30 -12.43 17.12
C VAL A 265 12.20 -13.81 16.48
N ASN A 266 11.36 -14.66 17.07
CA ASN A 266 10.99 -15.91 16.43
C ASN A 266 9.98 -15.63 15.30
N HIS A 267 10.35 -15.92 14.04
CA HIS A 267 9.52 -15.68 12.86
C HIS A 267 8.72 -16.91 12.47
N ASP A 268 8.04 -17.54 13.44
CA ASP A 268 7.27 -18.77 13.25
C ASP A 268 6.22 -18.72 12.12
N LYS A 269 5.78 -17.52 11.70
CA LYS A 269 4.73 -17.38 10.69
C LYS A 269 5.26 -17.24 9.27
N VAL A 270 6.55 -16.95 9.08
CA VAL A 270 7.11 -16.78 7.74
C VAL A 270 7.23 -18.14 7.07
N MET A 271 6.44 -18.34 6.02
CA MET A 271 6.36 -19.60 5.28
C MET A 271 7.07 -19.53 3.92
N ARG A 272 7.22 -18.34 3.35
CA ARG A 272 7.82 -18.13 2.02
C ARG A 272 8.82 -16.98 2.06
N LEU A 273 10.03 -17.27 1.58
CA LEU A 273 11.11 -16.30 1.49
C LEU A 273 11.70 -16.31 0.09
N TYR A 274 11.71 -15.14 -0.54
CA TYR A 274 12.37 -14.91 -1.82
C TYR A 274 13.41 -13.82 -1.67
N LEU A 275 14.66 -14.14 -1.99
CA LEU A 275 15.76 -13.20 -2.06
C LEU A 275 16.47 -13.36 -3.42
N SER A 276 16.86 -12.26 -4.05
CA SER A 276 17.53 -12.28 -5.36
C SER A 276 18.52 -11.13 -5.48
N LYS A 277 19.68 -11.40 -6.10
CA LYS A 277 20.74 -10.41 -6.36
C LYS A 277 21.17 -9.67 -5.09
N LEU A 278 21.59 -10.42 -4.07
CA LEU A 278 22.21 -9.88 -2.85
C LEU A 278 23.73 -10.02 -2.94
N ALA A 279 24.46 -8.99 -2.50
CA ALA A 279 25.91 -9.08 -2.36
C ALA A 279 26.30 -10.15 -1.32
N VAL A 280 27.45 -10.81 -1.53
CA VAL A 280 27.99 -11.97 -0.79
C VAL A 280 27.56 -12.04 0.69
N ILE A 281 26.87 -13.11 1.04
CA ILE A 281 26.45 -13.42 2.41
C ILE A 281 27.37 -14.50 2.98
N GLY A 282 27.89 -14.29 4.19
CA GLY A 282 28.70 -15.29 4.89
C GLY A 282 27.85 -16.46 5.42
N VAL A 283 28.47 -17.64 5.51
CA VAL A 283 27.86 -18.92 5.93
C VAL A 283 27.08 -18.83 7.26
N SER A 284 27.57 -18.03 8.21
CA SER A 284 26.92 -17.81 9.51
C SER A 284 25.51 -17.22 9.42
N SER A 285 25.20 -16.52 8.33
CA SER A 285 23.90 -15.88 8.13
C SER A 285 22.80 -16.86 7.74
N PHE A 286 23.14 -18.01 7.13
CA PHE A 286 22.17 -19.02 6.73
C PHE A 286 21.73 -19.90 7.90
N LYS A 287 22.64 -20.21 8.83
CA LYS A 287 22.27 -20.88 10.09
C LYS A 287 21.29 -20.03 10.90
N ALA A 288 21.56 -18.73 10.99
CA ALA A 288 20.66 -17.78 11.64
C ALA A 288 19.28 -17.68 10.96
N LEU A 289 19.24 -17.80 9.64
CA LEU A 289 17.99 -17.84 8.90
C LEU A 289 17.17 -19.09 9.22
N VAL A 290 17.82 -20.25 9.32
CA VAL A 290 17.20 -21.52 9.73
C VAL A 290 16.60 -21.39 11.12
N THR A 291 17.33 -20.80 12.07
CA THR A 291 16.83 -20.61 13.44
C THR A 291 15.71 -19.59 13.54
N ALA A 292 15.76 -18.52 12.73
CA ALA A 292 14.80 -17.43 12.82
C ALA A 292 13.46 -17.76 12.13
N CYS A 293 13.45 -18.60 11.09
CA CYS A 293 12.26 -18.93 10.28
C CYS A 293 12.00 -20.46 10.22
N PRO A 294 11.71 -21.14 11.34
CA PRO A 294 11.66 -22.61 11.38
C PRO A 294 10.52 -23.22 10.55
N ASN A 295 9.45 -22.45 10.27
CA ASN A 295 8.28 -22.93 9.53
C ASN A 295 8.33 -22.65 8.02
N LEU A 296 9.53 -22.38 7.48
CA LEU A 296 9.69 -22.09 6.06
C LEU A 296 9.30 -23.31 5.19
N THR A 297 8.41 -23.07 4.23
CA THR A 297 7.94 -24.05 3.25
C THR A 297 8.51 -23.82 1.86
N SER A 298 8.81 -22.56 1.52
CA SER A 298 9.36 -22.17 0.22
C SER A 298 10.53 -21.21 0.39
N LEU A 299 11.68 -21.58 -0.18
CA LEU A 299 12.88 -20.76 -0.20
C LEU A 299 13.32 -20.51 -1.65
N THR A 300 13.60 -19.26 -1.98
CA THR A 300 14.22 -18.88 -3.27
C THR A 300 15.39 -17.95 -3.01
N LEU A 301 16.57 -18.36 -3.45
CA LEU A 301 17.82 -17.61 -3.36
C LEU A 301 18.44 -17.54 -4.76
N LEU A 302 18.21 -16.45 -5.50
CA LEU A 302 18.72 -16.32 -6.86
C LEU A 302 20.03 -15.54 -6.94
N GLY A 303 21.05 -16.15 -7.54
CA GLY A 303 22.34 -15.50 -7.78
C GLY A 303 23.22 -15.36 -6.54
N PHE A 304 23.00 -16.19 -5.51
CA PHE A 304 23.77 -16.14 -4.27
C PHE A 304 25.05 -16.94 -4.43
N ASN A 305 26.18 -16.42 -3.94
CA ASN A 305 27.41 -17.19 -3.83
C ASN A 305 27.36 -18.12 -2.60
N LEU A 306 26.61 -19.22 -2.73
CA LEU A 306 26.51 -20.27 -1.70
C LEU A 306 27.58 -21.33 -1.95
N MET A 307 28.18 -21.82 -0.87
CA MET A 307 29.01 -23.03 -0.87
C MET A 307 28.16 -24.26 -0.56
N GLU A 308 28.69 -25.45 -0.82
CA GLU A 308 28.04 -26.76 -0.59
C GLU A 308 27.49 -26.90 0.82
N GLU A 309 28.27 -26.53 1.85
CA GLU A 309 27.86 -26.64 3.24
C GLU A 309 26.66 -25.76 3.56
N ALA A 310 26.61 -24.55 2.99
CA ALA A 310 25.49 -23.63 3.20
C ALA A 310 24.22 -24.11 2.49
N ALA A 311 24.35 -24.63 1.27
CA ALA A 311 23.24 -25.23 0.53
C ALA A 311 22.68 -26.44 1.29
N ARG A 312 23.55 -27.30 1.82
CA ARG A 312 23.19 -28.41 2.69
C ARG A 312 22.50 -27.92 3.96
N ASP A 313 23.07 -26.98 4.70
CA ASP A 313 22.48 -26.47 5.95
C ASP A 313 21.08 -25.88 5.71
N LEU A 314 20.86 -25.19 4.58
CA LEU A 314 19.55 -24.69 4.19
C LEU A 314 18.58 -25.84 3.86
N ALA A 315 19.00 -26.80 3.05
CA ALA A 315 18.15 -27.92 2.65
C ALA A 315 17.81 -28.82 3.85
N LEU A 316 18.76 -29.00 4.76
CA LEU A 316 18.61 -29.87 5.92
C LEU A 316 17.95 -29.18 7.12
N GLY A 317 18.10 -27.85 7.23
CA GLY A 317 17.73 -27.06 8.40
C GLY A 317 16.24 -26.76 8.52
N PHE A 318 15.49 -26.69 7.41
CA PHE A 318 14.06 -26.38 7.44
C PHE A 318 13.19 -27.65 7.40
N PRO A 319 12.48 -27.99 8.50
CA PRO A 319 11.72 -29.24 8.58
C PRO A 319 10.50 -29.30 7.65
N LYS A 320 9.95 -28.15 7.26
CA LYS A 320 8.72 -28.05 6.44
C LYS A 320 8.97 -27.64 4.99
N LEU A 321 10.24 -27.56 4.57
CA LEU A 321 10.62 -27.04 3.27
C LEU A 321 10.17 -28.00 2.14
N ASN A 322 9.29 -27.50 1.27
CA ASN A 322 8.76 -28.23 0.13
C ASN A 322 9.26 -27.70 -1.22
N TYR A 323 9.73 -26.46 -1.26
CA TYR A 323 10.22 -25.81 -2.47
C TYR A 323 11.53 -25.09 -2.18
N MET A 324 12.54 -25.35 -3.01
CA MET A 324 13.85 -24.69 -2.94
C MET A 324 14.30 -24.30 -4.34
N ASN A 325 14.69 -23.05 -4.53
CA ASN A 325 15.28 -22.58 -5.78
C ASN A 325 16.59 -21.85 -5.49
N LEU A 326 17.69 -22.39 -6.00
CA LEU A 326 19.06 -21.87 -5.85
C LEU A 326 19.67 -21.50 -7.21
N SER A 327 18.84 -21.08 -8.17
CA SER A 327 19.29 -20.80 -9.54
C SER A 327 20.33 -19.66 -9.58
N GLY A 328 21.32 -19.80 -10.45
CA GLY A 328 22.37 -18.79 -10.64
C GLY A 328 23.44 -18.81 -9.54
N THR A 329 23.49 -19.86 -8.71
CA THR A 329 24.49 -19.98 -7.65
C THR A 329 25.79 -20.57 -8.21
N PRO A 330 26.92 -19.82 -8.20
CA PRO A 330 28.18 -20.30 -8.77
C PRO A 330 28.96 -21.24 -7.86
N GLY A 331 28.77 -21.23 -6.54
CA GLY A 331 29.58 -22.02 -5.61
C GLY A 331 29.09 -23.44 -5.33
N ILE A 332 28.04 -23.91 -6.01
CA ILE A 332 27.51 -25.28 -5.84
C ILE A 332 27.89 -26.16 -7.03
N SER A 333 28.60 -27.25 -6.74
CA SER A 333 28.95 -28.31 -7.68
C SER A 333 27.91 -29.43 -7.74
N GLY A 334 27.11 -29.57 -6.68
CA GLY A 334 26.08 -30.60 -6.55
C GLY A 334 26.37 -31.61 -5.45
N GLN A 335 27.53 -31.55 -4.79
CA GLN A 335 27.91 -32.47 -3.69
C GLN A 335 26.86 -32.48 -2.56
N PHE A 336 26.25 -31.34 -2.25
CA PHE A 336 25.20 -31.26 -1.22
C PHE A 336 23.98 -32.14 -1.52
N LEU A 337 23.75 -32.51 -2.79
CA LEU A 337 22.66 -33.40 -3.20
C LEU A 337 22.93 -34.84 -2.75
N SER A 338 24.17 -35.29 -2.90
CA SER A 338 24.63 -36.59 -2.40
C SER A 338 24.51 -36.64 -0.87
N ASP A 339 24.90 -35.55 -0.20
CA ASP A 339 24.75 -35.42 1.26
C ASP A 339 23.27 -35.43 1.68
N LEU A 340 22.38 -34.85 0.88
CA LEU A 340 20.94 -34.82 1.13
C LEU A 340 20.33 -36.23 1.04
N GLY A 341 20.71 -37.01 0.01
CA GLY A 341 20.29 -38.40 -0.16
C GLY A 341 20.80 -39.32 0.95
N ASN A 342 22.06 -39.13 1.38
CA ASN A 342 22.68 -39.93 2.43
C ASN A 342 22.29 -39.51 3.86
N SER A 343 21.52 -38.43 4.04
CA SER A 343 21.25 -37.87 5.37
C SER A 343 20.34 -38.72 6.28
N GLY A 344 19.86 -39.89 5.81
CA GLY A 344 19.06 -40.85 6.58
C GLY A 344 17.73 -40.29 7.11
N ARG A 345 17.34 -39.06 6.72
CA ARG A 345 16.10 -38.43 7.15
C ARG A 345 14.99 -38.83 6.19
N GLU A 346 14.39 -39.99 6.44
CA GLU A 346 13.41 -40.67 5.57
C GLU A 346 12.09 -39.89 5.28
N ASN A 347 11.95 -38.63 5.67
CA ASN A 347 10.67 -37.94 5.60
C ASN A 347 10.74 -36.44 5.31
N ARG A 348 11.67 -36.00 4.44
CA ARG A 348 11.74 -34.58 4.05
C ARG A 348 10.68 -34.24 3.00
N PRO A 349 9.86 -33.19 3.19
CA PRO A 349 8.79 -32.85 2.27
C PRO A 349 9.26 -32.09 1.02
N LEU A 350 10.57 -32.07 0.70
CA LEU A 350 11.10 -31.34 -0.45
C LEU A 350 10.54 -31.93 -1.75
N LYS A 351 9.64 -31.18 -2.39
CA LYS A 351 8.92 -31.56 -3.61
C LYS A 351 9.48 -30.92 -4.86
N THR A 352 10.09 -29.75 -4.73
CA THR A 352 10.63 -29.00 -5.85
C THR A 352 12.00 -28.45 -5.50
N LEU A 353 12.98 -28.77 -6.34
CA LEU A 353 14.30 -28.18 -6.32
C LEU A 353 14.53 -27.50 -7.67
N ILE A 354 15.15 -26.33 -7.73
CA ILE A 354 15.47 -25.66 -9.00
C ILE A 354 16.90 -25.15 -8.94
N LEU A 355 17.76 -25.65 -9.83
CA LEU A 355 19.19 -25.33 -9.91
C LEU A 355 19.59 -24.81 -11.30
N ARG A 356 18.81 -23.90 -11.88
CA ARG A 356 19.06 -23.39 -13.23
C ARG A 356 20.29 -22.47 -13.25
N ASN A 357 21.05 -22.51 -14.33
CA ASN A 357 22.19 -21.61 -14.56
C ASN A 357 23.23 -21.60 -13.42
N CYS A 358 23.45 -22.75 -12.76
CA CYS A 358 24.51 -22.91 -11.76
C CYS A 358 25.79 -23.41 -12.46
N PRO A 359 26.79 -22.55 -12.72
CA PRO A 359 27.90 -22.84 -13.63
C PRO A 359 28.85 -23.93 -13.13
N SER A 360 28.91 -24.18 -11.82
CA SER A 360 29.81 -25.17 -11.24
C SER A 360 29.19 -26.55 -11.07
N LEU A 361 27.89 -26.72 -11.39
CA LEU A 361 27.24 -28.03 -11.31
C LEU A 361 27.95 -29.03 -12.20
N LYS A 362 28.33 -30.16 -11.61
CA LYS A 362 29.02 -31.24 -12.32
C LYS A 362 28.05 -32.37 -12.68
N ASN A 363 28.26 -32.95 -13.85
CA ASN A 363 27.47 -34.07 -14.34
C ASN A 363 27.51 -35.29 -13.40
N GLU A 364 28.63 -35.53 -12.71
CA GLU A 364 28.78 -36.66 -11.77
C GLU A 364 27.72 -36.64 -10.65
N TYR A 365 27.48 -35.48 -10.03
CA TYR A 365 26.49 -35.33 -8.96
C TYR A 365 25.05 -35.32 -9.47
N ILE A 366 24.82 -34.80 -10.68
CA ILE A 366 23.50 -34.87 -11.31
C ILE A 366 23.15 -36.34 -11.60
N MET A 367 24.09 -37.12 -12.14
CA MET A 367 23.88 -38.55 -12.37
C MET A 367 23.63 -39.29 -11.06
N GLN A 368 24.37 -38.97 -10.00
CA GLN A 368 24.13 -39.55 -8.68
C GLN A 368 22.74 -39.22 -8.13
N LEU A 369 22.28 -37.97 -8.28
CA LEU A 369 20.92 -37.57 -7.92
C LEU A 369 19.86 -38.36 -8.70
N LEU A 370 20.04 -38.54 -10.01
CA LEU A 370 19.13 -39.31 -10.85
C LEU A 370 19.06 -40.78 -10.42
N ILE A 371 20.19 -41.39 -10.08
CA ILE A 371 20.24 -42.74 -9.51
C ILE A 371 19.47 -42.78 -8.19
N SER A 372 19.73 -41.83 -7.27
CA SER A 372 19.03 -41.72 -5.99
C SER A 372 17.51 -41.50 -6.11
N LEU A 373 17.05 -40.86 -7.19
CA LEU A 373 15.62 -40.72 -7.49
C LEU A 373 14.99 -42.04 -7.90
N ILE A 374 15.70 -42.85 -8.69
CA ILE A 374 15.26 -44.17 -9.14
C ILE A 374 15.26 -45.18 -7.98
N THR A 375 16.29 -45.14 -7.11
CA THR A 375 16.37 -46.01 -5.92
C THR A 375 15.36 -45.65 -4.84
N GLY A 376 14.74 -44.47 -4.92
CA GLY A 376 13.69 -44.03 -4.01
C GLY A 376 14.18 -43.28 -2.77
N ASP A 377 15.42 -42.79 -2.78
CA ASP A 377 15.99 -41.99 -1.68
C ASP A 377 15.30 -40.61 -1.57
N PHE A 378 14.76 -40.11 -2.68
CA PHE A 378 14.06 -38.82 -2.79
C PHE A 378 12.55 -38.97 -2.98
N ARG A 379 11.87 -39.68 -2.08
CA ARG A 379 10.43 -40.06 -2.22
C ARG A 379 9.46 -38.92 -2.51
N PHE A 380 9.75 -37.70 -2.06
CA PHE A 380 8.85 -36.56 -2.22
C PHE A 380 9.21 -35.63 -3.38
N LEU A 381 10.42 -35.74 -3.95
CA LEU A 381 10.91 -34.83 -4.98
C LEU A 381 10.21 -35.15 -6.31
N ARG A 382 9.49 -34.17 -6.87
CA ARG A 382 8.68 -34.32 -8.08
C ARG A 382 9.13 -33.41 -9.23
N HIS A 383 9.80 -32.31 -8.91
CA HIS A 383 10.21 -31.29 -9.88
C HIS A 383 11.65 -30.87 -9.61
N ILE A 384 12.49 -30.89 -10.65
CA ILE A 384 13.92 -30.53 -10.61
C ILE A 384 14.23 -29.55 -11.75
#